data_AF-A0A0F9KIS1-F1
#
_entry.id   AF-A0A0F9KIS1-F1
#
_cell.length_a   1.000
_cell.length_b   1.000
_cell.length_c   1.000
_cell.angle_alpha   90.00
_cell.angle_beta   90.00
_cell.angle_gamma   90.00
#
_symmetry.space_group_name_H-M   'P 1'
#
loop_
_entity.id
_entity.type
_entity.pdbx_description
1 polymer ?
#
loop_
_entity_poly.entity_id
_entity_poly.type
_entity_poly.pdbx_seq_one_letter_code
_entity_poly.pdbx_strand_id
1 'polypeptide(L)'
;MGQSLDIPRVISKDWKRLDLIINKIKLHLGSASSPTFTGLTITGLTASRLVATDASKALESSDLVNWVAGTANQVIVADDSDG
;
A
#
# COMPACT_ATOMS: atom_id res chain seq x y z
N MET A 1 -18.47 -5.40 -5.72
CA MET A 1 -18.83 -6.32 -6.82
C MET A 1 -17.60 -6.45 -7.70
N GLY A 2 -16.90 -7.59 -7.65
CA GLY A 2 -15.67 -7.79 -8.42
C GLY A 2 -16.01 -7.96 -9.90
N GLN A 3 -15.35 -7.20 -10.77
CA GLN A 3 -15.48 -7.38 -12.22
C GLN A 3 -15.05 -8.80 -12.58
N SER A 4 -15.92 -9.58 -13.23
CA SER A 4 -15.51 -10.83 -13.88
C SER A 4 -14.48 -10.47 -14.95
N LEU A 5 -13.25 -10.94 -14.79
CA LEU A 5 -12.22 -10.79 -15.82
C LEU A 5 -12.51 -11.84 -16.91
N ASP A 6 -13.35 -11.49 -17.88
CA ASP A 6 -13.57 -12.33 -19.05
C ASP A 6 -12.23 -12.54 -19.77
N ILE A 7 -11.69 -13.75 -19.66
CA ILE A 7 -10.41 -14.11 -20.28
C ILE A 7 -10.65 -14.20 -21.79
N PRO A 8 -10.03 -13.33 -22.62
CA PRO A 8 -10.27 -13.34 -24.05
C PRO A 8 -9.69 -14.61 -24.69
N ARG A 9 -10.40 -15.19 -25.67
CA ARG A 9 -9.96 -16.40 -26.39
C ARG A 9 -8.65 -16.15 -27.15
N VAL A 10 -7.63 -16.96 -26.90
CA VAL A 10 -6.39 -16.97 -27.69
C VAL A 10 -6.67 -17.54 -29.08
N ILE A 11 -6.29 -16.81 -30.14
CA ILE A 11 -6.43 -17.22 -31.53
C ILE A 11 -5.05 -17.61 -32.06
N SER A 12 -4.94 -18.78 -32.69
CA SER A 12 -3.69 -19.26 -33.26
C SER A 12 -3.12 -18.27 -34.27
N LYS A 13 -1.81 -18.00 -34.18
CA LYS A 13 -1.04 -17.09 -35.05
C LYS A 13 -1.44 -15.60 -35.00
N ASP A 14 -2.35 -15.19 -34.11
CA ASP A 14 -2.68 -13.77 -33.86
C ASP A 14 -1.89 -13.21 -32.65
N TRP A 15 -0.60 -12.94 -32.89
CA TRP A 15 0.34 -12.47 -31.86
C TRP A 15 0.03 -11.06 -31.35
N LYS A 16 -0.61 -10.21 -32.17
CA LYS A 16 -1.01 -8.85 -31.78
C LYS A 16 -2.13 -8.88 -30.75
N ARG A 17 -3.14 -9.74 -30.96
CA ARG A 17 -4.17 -9.95 -29.94
C ARG A 17 -3.59 -10.54 -28.67
N LEU A 18 -2.68 -11.50 -28.77
CA LEU A 18 -2.05 -12.09 -27.59
C LEU A 18 -1.35 -11.02 -26.73
N ASP A 19 -0.57 -10.14 -27.35
CA ASP A 19 0.10 -9.03 -26.65
C ASP A 19 -0.91 -8.09 -25.96
N LEU A 20 -1.99 -7.73 -26.66
CA LEU A 20 -3.06 -6.90 -26.08
C LEU A 20 -3.73 -7.58 -24.88
N ILE A 21 -4.00 -8.89 -24.97
CA ILE A 21 -4.59 -9.68 -23.88
C ILE A 21 -3.65 -9.71 -22.67
N ILE A 22 -2.37 -9.99 -22.89
CA ILE A 22 -1.34 -9.99 -21.84
C ILE A 22 -1.25 -8.62 -21.18
N ASN A 23 -1.26 -7.54 -21.95
CA ASN A 23 -1.19 -6.18 -21.41
C ASN A 23 -2.43 -5.78 -20.59
N LYS A 24 -3.60 -6.37 -20.86
CA LYS A 24 -4.83 -6.18 -20.05
C LYS A 24 -4.81 -6.94 -18.72
N ILE A 25 -4.07 -8.04 -18.63
CA ILE A 25 -3.93 -8.84 -17.40
C ILE A 25 -2.88 -8.22 -16.45
N LYS A 26 -2.00 -7.34 -16.95
CA LYS A 26 -1.03 -6.64 -16.12
C LYS A 26 -1.72 -5.66 -15.17
N LEU A 27 -1.50 -5.84 -13.88
CA LEU A 27 -1.79 -4.83 -12.87
C LEU A 27 -0.96 -3.57 -13.18
N HIS A 28 -1.63 -2.49 -13.58
CA HIS A 28 -0.98 -1.20 -13.81
C HIS A 28 -0.90 -0.40 -12.51
N LEU A 29 0.28 -0.41 -11.90
CA LEU A 29 0.66 0.50 -10.81
C LEU A 29 1.62 1.54 -11.38
N GLY A 30 1.15 2.78 -11.53
CA GLY A 30 1.95 3.93 -11.93
C GLY A 30 1.72 5.10 -10.99
N SER A 31 2.47 6.19 -11.17
CA SER A 31 2.39 7.39 -10.33
C SER A 31 1.03 8.10 -10.36
N ALA A 32 0.19 7.81 -11.36
CA ALA A 32 -1.18 8.31 -11.48
C ALA A 32 -2.25 7.25 -11.18
N SER A 33 -1.87 6.04 -10.77
CA SER A 33 -2.85 4.99 -10.42
C SER A 33 -3.54 5.33 -9.10
N SER A 34 -4.83 5.01 -8.99
CA SER A 34 -5.61 5.09 -7.74
C SER A 34 -6.14 3.70 -7.35
N PRO A 35 -5.27 2.79 -6.89
CA PRO A 35 -5.68 1.44 -6.52
C PRO A 35 -6.53 1.45 -5.25
N THR A 36 -7.50 0.53 -5.17
CA THR A 36 -8.26 0.25 -3.94
C THR A 36 -7.87 -1.14 -3.43
N PHE A 37 -7.48 -1.24 -2.17
CA PHE A 37 -7.16 -2.51 -1.52
C PHE A 37 -8.20 -2.82 -0.44
N THR A 38 -8.63 -4.08 -0.34
CA THR A 38 -9.47 -4.53 0.79
C THR A 38 -8.69 -4.50 2.11
N GLY A 39 -7.38 -4.73 2.04
CA GLY A 39 -6.44 -4.63 3.17
C GLY A 39 -5.01 -4.48 2.65
N LEU A 40 -4.12 -3.97 3.49
CA LEU A 40 -2.73 -3.70 3.15
C LEU A 40 -1.82 -4.15 4.30
N THR A 41 -0.89 -5.05 4.01
CA THR A 41 0.18 -5.47 4.93
C THR A 41 1.51 -4.97 4.38
N ILE A 42 2.15 -4.04 5.10
CA ILE A 42 3.47 -3.53 4.75
C ILE A 42 4.49 -4.21 5.67
N THR A 43 5.27 -5.16 5.13
CA THR A 43 6.15 -6.04 5.92
C THR A 43 7.28 -5.32 6.65
N GLY A 44 7.55 -4.06 6.30
CA GLY A 44 8.53 -3.22 6.97
C GLY A 44 8.00 -2.47 8.20
N LEU A 45 6.68 -2.53 8.47
CA LEU A 45 6.08 -1.89 9.64
C LEU A 45 6.10 -2.81 10.87
N THR A 46 6.15 -2.20 12.05
CA THR A 46 5.92 -2.85 13.33
C THR A 46 4.42 -2.96 13.58
N ALA A 47 3.96 -4.15 13.99
CA ALA A 47 2.57 -4.37 14.35
C ALA A 47 2.14 -3.44 15.50
N SER A 48 0.90 -2.96 15.44
CA SER A 48 0.30 -2.06 16.44
C SER A 48 1.09 -0.76 16.73
N ARG A 49 1.77 -0.20 15.74
CA ARG A 49 2.42 1.11 15.85
C ARG A 49 1.82 2.13 14.90
N LEU A 50 1.97 3.42 15.26
CA LEU A 50 1.56 4.53 14.40
C LEU A 50 2.40 4.53 13.10
N VAL A 51 1.76 4.84 11.98
CA VAL A 51 2.43 4.95 10.67
C VAL A 51 2.79 6.40 10.37
N ALA A 52 4.04 6.62 9.95
CA ALA A 52 4.60 7.91 9.57
C ALA A 52 5.39 7.80 8.26
N THR A 53 6.00 8.91 7.82
CA THR A 53 6.97 8.92 6.71
C THR A 53 8.38 9.25 7.20
N ASP A 54 9.37 8.51 6.73
CA ASP A 54 10.78 8.74 7.05
C ASP A 54 11.38 9.92 6.26
N ALA A 55 12.67 10.20 6.48
CA ALA A 55 13.42 11.23 5.75
C ALA A 55 13.51 10.99 4.22
N SER A 56 13.31 9.74 3.78
CA SER A 56 13.28 9.32 2.38
C SER A 56 11.87 9.30 1.79
N LYS A 57 10.84 9.67 2.57
CA LYS A 57 9.41 9.64 2.21
C LYS A 57 8.85 8.22 2.07
N ALA A 58 9.51 7.22 2.63
CA ALA A 58 8.99 5.87 2.76
C ALA A 58 8.09 5.77 4.00
N LEU A 59 7.14 4.83 4.00
CA LEU A 59 6.31 4.57 5.19
C LEU A 59 7.13 3.82 6.25
N GLU A 60 7.06 4.28 7.50
CA GLU A 60 7.72 3.67 8.64
C GLU A 60 6.79 3.65 9.87
N SER A 61 7.15 2.86 10.88
CA SER A 61 6.51 2.90 12.20
C SER A 61 7.17 3.97 13.06
N SER A 62 6.37 4.78 13.75
CA SER A 62 6.84 5.80 14.69
C SER A 62 6.28 5.55 16.08
N ASP A 63 7.08 5.85 17.10
CA ASP A 63 6.59 5.92 18.48
C ASP A 63 5.70 7.14 18.65
N LEU A 64 4.65 7.02 19.48
CA LEU A 64 3.70 8.11 19.75
C LEU A 64 4.40 9.33 20.39
N VAL A 65 5.41 9.08 21.23
CA VAL A 65 6.16 10.12 21.93
C VAL A 65 6.76 11.16 20.97
N ASN A 66 7.16 10.75 19.76
CA ASN A 66 7.75 11.64 18.76
C ASN A 66 6.78 12.73 18.27
N TRP A 67 5.47 12.54 18.44
CA TRP A 67 4.44 13.47 18.00
C TRP A 67 3.89 14.35 19.12
N VAL A 68 3.95 13.89 20.37
CA VAL A 68 3.35 14.59 21.52
C VAL A 68 4.39 15.26 22.42
N ALA A 69 5.65 14.81 22.39
CA ALA A 69 6.72 15.40 23.19
C ALA A 69 7.03 16.83 22.74
N GLY A 70 7.30 17.71 23.71
CA GLY A 70 7.69 19.10 23.44
C GLY A 70 6.55 20.02 23.00
N THR A 71 5.30 19.56 23.01
CA THR A 71 4.12 20.41 22.77
C THR A 71 3.69 21.13 24.06
N ALA A 72 3.14 22.34 23.95
CA ALA A 72 2.75 23.15 25.13
C ALA A 72 1.67 22.50 26.00
N ASN A 73 0.86 21.60 25.42
CA ASN A 73 -0.21 20.86 26.10
C ASN A 73 0.08 19.36 26.11
N GLN A 74 1.30 18.99 26.51
CA GLN A 74 1.77 17.60 26.52
C GLN A 74 0.89 16.72 27.42
N VAL A 75 0.31 15.68 26.83
CA VAL A 75 -0.14 14.50 27.58
C VAL A 75 1.09 13.61 27.77
N ILE A 76 1.48 13.35 29.01
CA ILE A 76 2.54 12.37 29.29
C ILE A 76 1.95 10.99 29.03
N VAL A 77 2.40 10.35 27.96
CA VAL A 77 2.09 8.95 27.65
C VAL A 77 3.35 8.15 27.91
N ALA A 78 3.28 7.18 28.82
CA ALA A 78 4.32 6.17 28.94
C ALA A 78 4.03 5.07 27.92
N ASP A 79 5.00 4.78 27.04
CA ASP A 79 4.94 3.61 26.16
C ASP A 79 5.10 2.35 27.01
N ASP A 80 4.05 1.56 27.15
CA ASP A 80 4.03 0.26 27.83
C ASP A 80 4.47 -0.89 26.91
N SER A 81 4.95 -0.58 25.70
CA SER A 81 5.50 -1.53 24.73
C SER A 81 4.50 -2.58 24.23
N ASP A 82 3.20 -2.40 24.50
CA ASP A 82 2.17 -3.32 24.06
C ASP A 82 1.57 -2.96 22.69
N GLY A 83 1.69 -1.69 22.28
CA GLY A 83 1.34 -1.22 20.93
C GLY A 83 -0.16 -1.15 20.70
#